data_AF-X1PVG0-F1
#
_entry.id   AF-X1PVG0-F1
#
_cell.length_a   1.000
_cell.length_b   1.000
_cell.length_c   1.000
_cell.angle_alpha   90.00
_cell.angle_beta   90.00
_cell.angle_gamma   90.00
#
_symmetry.space_group_name_H-M   'P 1'
#
loop_
_entity.id
_entity.type
_entity.pdbx_description
1 polymer ?
#
loop_
_entity_poly.entity_id
_entity_poly.type
_entity_poly.pdbx_seq_one_letter_code
_entity_poly.pdbx_strand_id
1 'polypeptide(L)'
;MGFDLPLRGKEAQKLLEQVKLLESRGFQYDHAEASFELLVHRAKPDYQPPFELVDFMVVVEKRRRLPTKRNLEEMLSEAIVKVKVGTEIMHTAAEGNGPVNALDQALRKALLQFYPSLAQVRLVDYKVRILDESTGTESQVRVLIESSDGIKEWRTVGSSTNTIEASWLALADSLEYWLLRQKGLKNSSTK
;
A
#
# COMPACT_ATOMS: atom_id res chain seq x y z
N MET A 1 -23.28 -4.72 -3.04
CA MET A 1 -22.60 -4.91 -1.74
C MET A 1 -23.31 -4.05 -0.72
N GLY A 2 -23.90 -4.66 0.32
CA GLY A 2 -24.56 -3.94 1.41
C GLY A 2 -23.54 -3.69 2.52
N PHE A 3 -22.94 -2.50 2.52
CA PHE A 3 -22.16 -2.02 3.65
C PHE A 3 -23.09 -1.19 4.53
N ASP A 4 -23.24 -1.57 5.80
CA ASP A 4 -23.82 -0.71 6.82
C ASP A 4 -22.84 0.44 7.05
N LEU A 5 -22.99 1.53 6.29
CA LEU A 5 -22.20 2.73 6.46
C LEU A 5 -22.66 3.40 7.76
N PRO A 6 -21.82 3.50 8.81
CA PRO A 6 -22.20 4.19 10.04
C PRO A 6 -22.29 5.72 9.86
N LEU A 7 -22.07 6.22 8.65
CA LEU A 7 -22.05 7.64 8.31
C LEU A 7 -23.47 8.13 8.00
N ARG A 8 -23.91 9.19 8.66
CA ARG A 8 -25.25 9.77 8.47
C ARG A 8 -25.16 11.12 7.74
N GLY A 9 -26.11 11.38 6.84
CA GLY A 9 -26.31 12.69 6.19
C GLY A 9 -25.07 13.21 5.46
N LYS A 10 -24.50 14.33 5.94
CA LYS A 10 -23.39 15.05 5.28
C LYS A 10 -22.10 14.24 5.18
N GLU A 11 -21.82 13.35 6.14
CA GLU A 11 -20.59 12.55 6.14
C GLU A 11 -20.61 11.49 5.03
N ALA A 12 -21.76 10.82 4.84
CA ALA A 12 -21.95 9.87 3.75
C ALA A 12 -21.84 10.56 2.38
N GLN A 13 -22.36 11.78 2.26
CA GLN A 13 -22.25 12.57 1.03
C GLN A 13 -20.79 12.94 0.71
N LYS A 14 -20.03 13.41 1.71
CA LYS A 14 -18.59 13.71 1.54
C LYS A 14 -17.79 12.47 1.14
N LEU A 15 -18.05 11.33 1.78
CA LEU A 15 -17.40 10.08 1.41
C LEU A 15 -17.73 9.69 -0.04
N LEU A 16 -18.99 9.81 -0.46
CA LEU A 16 -19.39 9.51 -1.83
C LEU A 16 -18.70 10.43 -2.85
N GLU A 17 -18.58 11.72 -2.56
CA GLU A 17 -17.83 12.67 -3.40
C GLU A 17 -16.34 12.30 -3.47
N GLN A 18 -15.75 11.87 -2.36
CA GLN A 18 -14.37 11.42 -2.30
C GLN A 18 -14.16 10.12 -3.11
N VAL A 19 -15.07 9.14 -3.01
CA VAL A 19 -15.03 7.91 -3.80
C VAL A 19 -15.07 8.26 -5.29
N LYS A 20 -16.02 9.09 -5.72
CA LYS A 20 -16.13 9.51 -7.14
C LYS A 20 -14.87 10.20 -7.64
N LEU A 21 -14.25 11.04 -6.81
CA LEU A 21 -12.99 11.70 -7.15
C LEU A 21 -11.83 10.71 -7.28
N LEU A 22 -11.75 9.69 -6.42
CA LEU A 22 -10.70 8.68 -6.50
C LEU A 22 -10.93 7.73 -7.69
N GLU A 23 -12.18 7.38 -7.98
CA GLU A 23 -12.54 6.58 -9.16
C GLU A 23 -12.19 7.30 -10.47
N SER A 24 -12.42 8.62 -10.56
CA SER A 24 -11.99 9.42 -11.72
C SER A 24 -10.46 9.54 -11.83
N ARG A 25 -9.72 9.23 -10.75
CA ARG A 25 -8.26 9.10 -10.71
C ARG A 25 -7.80 7.64 -10.79
N GLY A 26 -8.63 6.76 -11.32
CA GLY A 26 -8.23 5.40 -11.61
C GLY A 26 -8.28 4.42 -10.44
N PHE A 27 -8.80 4.79 -9.26
CA PHE A 27 -9.10 3.80 -8.22
C PHE A 27 -10.31 2.94 -8.60
N GLN A 28 -10.38 1.70 -8.11
CA GLN A 28 -11.58 0.86 -8.21
C GLN A 28 -11.73 0.04 -6.94
N TYR A 29 -12.82 0.25 -6.23
CA TYR A 29 -13.05 -0.33 -4.92
C TYR A 29 -13.82 -1.66 -4.94
N ASP A 30 -14.47 -2.03 -6.06
CA ASP A 30 -15.22 -3.30 -6.21
C ASP A 30 -14.38 -4.57 -5.94
N HIS A 31 -13.07 -4.47 -6.11
CA HIS A 31 -12.11 -5.57 -5.91
C HIS A 31 -11.03 -5.24 -4.88
N ALA A 32 -11.22 -4.17 -4.11
CA ALA A 32 -10.26 -3.67 -3.13
C ALA A 32 -10.99 -3.24 -1.86
N GLU A 33 -11.67 -4.19 -1.24
CA GLU A 33 -12.52 -3.99 -0.07
C GLU A 33 -11.77 -3.37 1.11
N ALA A 34 -10.50 -3.73 1.33
CA ALA A 34 -9.72 -3.18 2.43
C ALA A 34 -9.38 -1.70 2.22
N SER A 35 -9.06 -1.28 0.99
CA SER A 35 -8.84 0.14 0.67
C SER A 35 -10.13 0.96 0.81
N PHE A 36 -11.29 0.38 0.47
CA PHE A 36 -12.58 1.04 0.72
C PHE A 36 -12.89 1.18 2.21
N GLU A 37 -12.69 0.11 2.99
CA GLU A 37 -12.90 0.15 4.44
C GLU A 37 -11.97 1.18 5.11
N LEU A 38 -10.70 1.25 4.68
CA LEU A 38 -9.77 2.30 5.12
C LEU A 38 -10.25 3.70 4.75
N LEU A 39 -10.81 3.90 3.55
CA LEU A 39 -11.37 5.19 3.14
C LEU A 39 -12.51 5.63 4.08
N VAL A 40 -13.40 4.70 4.44
CA VAL A 40 -14.48 4.93 5.41
C VAL A 40 -13.92 5.28 6.79
N HIS A 41 -12.86 4.59 7.23
CA HIS A 41 -12.21 4.87 8.51
C HIS A 41 -11.52 6.23 8.52
N ARG A 42 -10.76 6.57 7.47
CA ARG A 42 -10.07 7.86 7.31
C ARG A 42 -11.03 9.05 7.22
N ALA A 43 -12.29 8.82 6.84
CA ALA A 43 -13.33 9.85 6.84
C ALA A 43 -13.86 10.20 8.25
N LYS A 44 -13.56 9.38 9.27
CA LYS A 44 -14.02 9.62 10.65
C LYS A 44 -13.11 10.68 11.34
N PRO A 45 -13.68 11.68 12.03
CA PRO A 45 -12.89 12.76 12.65
C PRO A 45 -11.88 12.30 13.71
N ASP A 46 -12.12 11.17 14.36
CA ASP A 46 -11.30 10.59 15.43
C ASP A 46 -10.28 9.56 14.92
N TYR A 47 -10.25 9.32 13.62
CA TYR A 47 -9.29 8.37 13.05
C TYR A 47 -7.88 8.96 12.99
N GLN A 48 -6.92 8.21 13.55
CA GLN A 48 -5.51 8.52 13.42
C GLN A 48 -4.82 7.36 12.70
N PRO A 49 -4.18 7.60 11.53
CA PRO A 49 -3.44 6.57 10.85
C PRO A 49 -2.25 6.12 11.72
N PRO A 50 -1.91 4.82 11.73
CA PRO A 50 -0.80 4.30 12.52
C PRO A 50 0.56 4.80 12.03
N PHE A 51 0.66 5.22 10.77
CA PHE A 51 1.85 5.80 10.17
C PHE A 51 1.46 6.67 8.97
N GLU A 52 2.35 7.57 8.58
CA GLU A 52 2.21 8.44 7.41
C GLU A 52 3.37 8.20 6.45
N LEU A 53 3.06 8.04 5.16
CA LEU A 53 4.07 7.97 4.12
C LEU A 53 4.64 9.37 3.88
N VAL A 54 5.96 9.53 3.90
CA VAL A 54 6.60 10.85 3.74
C VAL A 54 7.19 10.98 2.34
N ASP A 55 8.14 10.12 1.98
CA ASP A 55 8.72 10.05 0.64
C ASP A 55 9.31 8.65 0.38
N PHE A 56 9.64 8.40 -0.88
CA PHE A 56 10.42 7.23 -1.29
C PHE A 56 11.33 7.58 -2.45
N MET A 57 12.41 6.82 -2.59
CA MET A 57 13.29 6.82 -3.75
C MET A 57 13.59 5.37 -4.12
N VAL A 58 13.49 5.03 -5.40
CA VAL A 58 13.84 3.70 -5.91
C VAL A 58 14.90 3.83 -6.99
N VAL A 59 15.98 3.08 -6.83
CA VAL A 59 17.08 2.98 -7.80
C VAL A 59 17.02 1.58 -8.41
N VAL A 60 16.99 1.51 -9.74
CA VAL A 60 17.02 0.25 -10.49
C VAL A 60 18.23 0.26 -11.41
N GLU A 61 19.15 -0.68 -11.22
CA GLU A 61 20.38 -0.78 -12.00
C GLU A 61 20.50 -2.14 -12.69
N LYS A 62 20.73 -2.12 -14.00
CA LYS A 62 21.22 -3.28 -14.75
C LYS A 62 22.75 -3.18 -14.83
N ARG A 63 23.48 -3.97 -14.01
CA ARG A 63 24.96 -3.89 -13.94
C ARG A 63 25.60 -3.97 -15.34
N ARG A 64 26.46 -3.00 -15.65
CA ARG A 64 27.36 -2.97 -16.84
C ARG A 64 28.74 -3.62 -16.56
N ARG A 65 28.89 -4.39 -15.47
CA ARG A 65 30.19 -4.97 -15.05
C ARG A 65 30.37 -6.38 -15.60
N LEU A 66 31.58 -6.67 -16.09
CA LEU A 66 31.95 -7.96 -16.66
C LEU A 66 31.62 -9.13 -15.71
N PRO A 67 31.09 -10.24 -16.23
CA PRO A 67 30.68 -11.38 -15.42
C PRO A 67 31.91 -12.03 -14.77
N THR A 68 32.09 -11.84 -13.47
CA THR A 68 32.85 -12.80 -12.67
C THR A 68 31.98 -14.06 -12.56
N LYS A 69 32.47 -15.15 -13.16
CA LYS A 69 31.85 -16.48 -13.26
C LYS A 69 31.04 -16.87 -12.01
N ARG A 70 29.75 -16.52 -11.94
CA ARG A 70 28.63 -17.33 -11.42
C ARG A 70 27.26 -16.64 -11.32
N ASN A 71 27.13 -15.32 -11.44
CA ASN A 71 25.80 -14.68 -11.43
C ASN A 71 25.56 -13.90 -12.72
N LEU A 72 24.77 -14.51 -13.61
CA LEU A 72 24.26 -13.87 -14.82
C LEU A 72 23.25 -12.77 -14.45
N GLU A 73 23.49 -11.55 -14.92
CA GLU A 73 22.43 -10.58 -15.27
C GLU A 73 21.36 -10.22 -14.22
N GLU A 74 21.70 -10.14 -12.94
CA GLU A 74 20.73 -9.69 -11.92
C GLU A 74 20.51 -8.17 -12.02
N MET A 75 19.28 -7.74 -12.35
CA MET A 75 18.81 -6.37 -12.11
C MET A 75 18.79 -6.15 -10.61
N LEU A 76 19.50 -5.14 -10.14
CA LEU A 76 19.48 -4.73 -8.73
C LEU A 76 18.46 -3.63 -8.55
N SER A 77 17.61 -3.75 -7.53
CA SER A 77 16.69 -2.70 -7.12
C SER A 77 16.93 -2.38 -5.66
N GLU A 78 17.14 -1.10 -5.35
CA GLU A 78 17.23 -0.58 -4.00
C GLU A 78 16.12 0.46 -3.80
N ALA A 79 15.44 0.40 -2.66
CA ALA A 79 14.45 1.40 -2.28
C ALA A 79 14.83 2.02 -0.94
N ILE A 80 14.65 3.32 -0.87
CA ILE A 80 14.76 4.13 0.33
C ILE A 80 13.38 4.70 0.61
N VAL A 81 12.92 4.59 1.86
CA VAL A 81 11.62 5.10 2.27
C VAL A 81 11.74 5.96 3.51
N LYS A 82 10.93 7.01 3.58
CA LYS A 82 10.65 7.73 4.82
C LYS A 82 9.20 7.56 5.23
N VAL A 83 9.04 7.20 6.49
CA VAL A 83 7.74 6.94 7.10
C VAL A 83 7.72 7.57 8.48
N LYS A 84 6.63 8.25 8.81
CA LYS A 84 6.44 8.87 10.11
C LYS A 84 5.52 8.01 10.97
N VAL A 85 5.95 7.69 12.19
CA VAL A 85 5.16 6.95 13.18
C VAL A 85 5.06 7.82 14.44
N GLY A 86 3.87 8.33 14.73
CA GLY A 86 3.69 9.33 15.78
C GLY A 86 4.48 10.61 15.47
N THR A 87 5.54 10.87 16.25
CA THR A 87 6.43 12.04 16.07
C THR A 87 7.77 11.68 15.42
N GLU A 88 8.05 10.39 15.24
CA GLU A 88 9.34 9.90 14.76
C GLU A 88 9.30 9.68 13.24
N ILE A 89 10.33 10.15 12.54
CA ILE A 89 10.52 9.88 11.11
C ILE A 89 11.61 8.82 10.97
N MET A 90 11.22 7.66 10.43
CA MET A 90 12.16 6.62 10.05
C MET A 90 12.64 6.83 8.64
N HIS A 91 13.91 6.53 8.42
CA HIS A 91 14.53 6.53 7.11
C HIS A 91 15.23 5.18 6.92
N THR A 92 14.71 4.35 6.02
CA THR A 92 15.20 2.98 5.85
C THR A 92 15.39 2.63 4.40
N ALA A 93 16.45 1.86 4.12
CA ALA A 93 16.73 1.31 2.80
C ALA A 93 16.72 -0.22 2.82
N ALA A 94 16.32 -0.82 1.70
CA ALA A 94 16.38 -2.25 1.44
C ALA A 94 16.59 -2.55 -0.06
N GLU A 95 17.26 -3.66 -0.34
CA GLU A 95 17.39 -4.23 -1.68
C GLU A 95 16.30 -5.27 -1.94
N GLY A 96 15.96 -5.50 -3.20
CA GLY A 96 15.02 -6.53 -3.59
C GLY A 96 15.19 -6.99 -5.02
N ASN A 97 14.49 -8.06 -5.37
CA ASN A 97 14.53 -8.66 -6.71
C ASN A 97 13.84 -7.79 -7.79
N GLY A 98 13.29 -6.66 -7.39
CA GLY A 98 12.61 -5.68 -8.23
C GLY A 98 12.21 -4.46 -7.41
N PRO A 99 11.83 -3.35 -8.06
CA PRO A 99 11.59 -2.07 -7.39
C PRO A 99 10.46 -2.13 -6.35
N VAL A 100 9.38 -2.83 -6.66
CA VAL A 100 8.24 -3.01 -5.73
C VAL A 100 8.62 -3.89 -4.54
N ASN A 101 9.43 -4.93 -4.75
CA ASN A 101 9.89 -5.78 -3.66
C ASN A 101 10.89 -5.04 -2.75
N ALA A 102 11.81 -4.26 -3.30
CA ALA A 102 12.70 -3.41 -2.52
C ALA A 102 11.89 -2.40 -1.68
N LEU A 103 10.86 -1.79 -2.28
CA LEU A 103 9.97 -0.84 -1.62
C LEU A 103 9.20 -1.46 -0.45
N ASP A 104 8.60 -2.64 -0.64
CA ASP A 104 7.92 -3.39 0.43
C ASP A 104 8.88 -3.73 1.59
N GLN A 105 10.08 -4.22 1.26
CA GLN A 105 11.09 -4.54 2.28
C GLN A 105 11.53 -3.30 3.06
N ALA A 106 11.76 -2.17 2.39
CA ALA A 106 12.14 -0.93 3.03
C ALA A 106 11.01 -0.40 3.94
N LEU A 107 9.75 -0.45 3.47
CA LEU A 107 8.57 -0.08 4.26
C LEU A 107 8.44 -0.93 5.52
N ARG A 108 8.56 -2.25 5.37
CA ARG A 108 8.49 -3.19 6.50
C ARG A 108 9.63 -2.95 7.48
N LYS A 109 10.84 -2.67 7.01
CA LYS A 109 11.98 -2.33 7.86
C LYS A 109 11.72 -1.07 8.70
N ALA A 110 11.06 -0.05 8.15
CA ALA A 110 10.64 1.12 8.92
C ALA A 110 9.57 0.78 9.97
N LEU A 111 8.58 -0.04 9.63
CA LEU A 111 7.38 -0.25 10.44
C LEU A 111 7.48 -1.37 11.48
N LEU A 112 8.26 -2.42 11.22
CA LEU A 112 8.31 -3.63 12.06
C LEU A 112 8.77 -3.36 13.50
N GLN A 113 9.62 -2.35 13.71
CA GLN A 113 10.06 -1.97 15.04
C GLN A 113 8.93 -1.42 15.92
N PHE A 114 7.94 -0.74 15.31
CA PHE A 114 6.76 -0.20 16.01
C PHE A 114 5.60 -1.20 16.02
N TYR A 115 5.49 -1.98 14.94
CA TYR A 115 4.39 -2.91 14.72
C TYR A 115 4.90 -4.31 14.33
N PRO A 116 5.45 -5.09 15.29
CA PRO A 116 6.01 -6.41 15.00
C PRO A 116 5.01 -7.40 14.39
N SER A 117 3.71 -7.18 14.62
CA SER A 117 2.64 -8.00 14.05
C SER A 117 2.56 -7.93 12.53
N LEU A 118 3.17 -6.94 11.87
CA LEU A 118 3.25 -6.87 10.41
C LEU A 118 4.09 -8.00 9.81
N ALA A 119 4.93 -8.67 10.60
CA ALA A 119 5.73 -9.82 10.15
C ALA A 119 4.86 -11.00 9.67
N GLN A 120 3.59 -11.07 10.11
CA GLN A 120 2.64 -12.10 9.69
C GLN A 120 2.04 -11.83 8.31
N VAL A 121 2.00 -10.57 7.88
CA VAL A 121 1.39 -10.17 6.60
C VAL A 121 2.31 -10.53 5.45
N ARG A 122 1.80 -11.26 4.46
CA ARG A 122 2.49 -11.62 3.22
C ARG A 122 1.70 -11.15 2.02
N LEU A 123 2.40 -10.64 1.01
CA LEU A 123 1.82 -10.37 -0.29
C LEU A 123 1.69 -11.68 -1.06
N VAL A 124 0.49 -11.99 -1.55
CA VAL A 124 0.19 -13.28 -2.21
C VAL A 124 -0.17 -13.13 -3.68
N ASP A 125 -0.67 -11.96 -4.09
CA ASP A 125 -0.92 -11.63 -5.50
C ASP A 125 -0.65 -10.14 -5.77
N TYR A 126 -0.21 -9.85 -6.99
CA TYR A 126 0.12 -8.51 -7.46
C TYR A 126 -0.30 -8.36 -8.92
N LYS A 127 -1.22 -7.43 -9.18
CA LYS A 127 -1.78 -7.19 -10.52
C LYS A 127 -1.69 -5.72 -10.87
N VAL A 128 -1.16 -5.45 -12.07
CA VAL A 128 -1.08 -4.10 -12.64
C VAL A 128 -2.02 -4.02 -13.83
N ARG A 129 -2.80 -2.94 -13.92
CA ARG A 129 -3.64 -2.62 -15.08
C ARG A 129 -3.35 -1.20 -15.55
N ILE A 130 -3.18 -1.04 -16.86
CA ILE A 130 -3.11 0.25 -17.53
C ILE A 130 -4.55 0.66 -17.86
N LEU A 131 -4.96 1.87 -17.51
CA LEU A 131 -6.34 2.33 -17.64
C LEU A 131 -6.60 3.14 -18.91
N ASP A 132 -5.59 3.88 -19.37
CA ASP A 132 -5.70 4.71 -20.57
C ASP A 132 -4.47 4.48 -21.45
N GLU A 133 -4.62 3.66 -22.48
CA GLU A 133 -3.52 3.29 -23.39
C GLU A 133 -3.15 4.43 -24.36
N SER A 134 -3.92 5.53 -24.38
CA SER A 134 -3.76 6.60 -25.38
C SER A 134 -2.64 7.61 -25.09
N THR A 135 -2.16 7.68 -23.83
CA THR A 135 -1.16 8.67 -23.37
C THR A 135 0.27 8.11 -23.23
N GLY A 136 0.53 6.88 -23.70
CA GLY A 136 1.86 6.30 -23.73
C GLY A 136 2.44 5.99 -22.34
N THR A 137 3.59 6.57 -21.97
CA THR A 137 4.20 6.32 -20.64
C THR A 137 3.56 7.09 -19.50
N GLU A 138 2.65 8.02 -19.81
CA GLU A 138 1.89 8.81 -18.82
C GLU A 138 0.53 8.17 -18.49
N SER A 139 0.27 6.97 -19.03
CA SER A 139 -0.94 6.22 -18.79
C SER A 139 -1.18 6.01 -17.31
N GLN A 140 -2.42 6.20 -16.88
CA GLN A 140 -2.79 5.92 -15.52
C GLN A 140 -2.71 4.42 -15.25
N VAL A 141 -2.01 4.07 -14.18
CA VAL A 141 -1.79 2.70 -13.72
C VAL A 141 -2.63 2.46 -12.47
N ARG A 142 -3.24 1.29 -12.40
CA ARG A 142 -3.90 0.75 -11.22
C ARG A 142 -3.14 -0.49 -10.77
N VAL A 143 -2.75 -0.51 -9.51
CA VAL A 143 -2.12 -1.65 -8.86
C VAL A 143 -3.08 -2.23 -7.84
N LEU A 144 -3.33 -3.54 -7.94
CA LEU A 144 -4.10 -4.31 -6.98
C LEU A 144 -3.15 -5.27 -6.26
N ILE A 145 -3.17 -5.22 -4.94
CA ILE A 145 -2.37 -6.10 -4.07
C ILE A 145 -3.30 -6.95 -3.24
N GLU A 146 -3.08 -8.26 -3.27
CA GLU A 146 -3.69 -9.20 -2.34
C GLU A 146 -2.67 -9.57 -1.26
N SER A 147 -3.10 -9.51 -0.01
CA SER A 147 -2.27 -9.83 1.15
C SER A 147 -2.99 -10.81 2.07
N SER A 148 -2.22 -11.59 2.82
CA SER A 148 -2.71 -12.63 3.72
C SER A 148 -1.94 -12.64 5.03
N ASP A 149 -2.61 -12.98 6.12
CA ASP A 149 -1.99 -13.36 7.40
C ASP A 149 -1.84 -14.89 7.56
N GLY A 150 -2.15 -15.64 6.50
CA GLY A 150 -2.22 -17.11 6.51
C GLY A 150 -3.59 -17.68 6.88
N ILE A 151 -4.55 -16.84 7.27
CA ILE A 151 -5.93 -17.24 7.64
C ILE A 151 -6.96 -16.49 6.77
N LYS A 152 -6.80 -15.19 6.63
CA LYS A 152 -7.66 -14.29 5.87
C LYS A 152 -6.86 -13.55 4.83
N GLU A 153 -7.52 -13.28 3.72
CA GLU A 153 -6.98 -12.49 2.61
C GLU A 153 -7.73 -11.16 2.52
N TRP A 154 -7.05 -10.15 2.01
CA TRP A 154 -7.64 -8.86 1.72
C TRP A 154 -6.95 -8.20 0.54
N ARG A 155 -7.71 -7.36 -0.17
CA ARG A 155 -7.23 -6.66 -1.36
C ARG A 155 -7.23 -5.16 -1.19
N THR A 156 -6.17 -4.55 -1.70
CA THR A 156 -5.93 -3.11 -1.65
C THR A 156 -5.56 -2.59 -3.02
N VAL A 157 -5.86 -1.31 -3.26
CA VAL A 157 -5.67 -0.67 -4.56
C VAL A 157 -4.93 0.65 -4.41
N GLY A 158 -4.01 0.89 -5.34
CA GLY A 158 -3.38 2.18 -5.54
C GLY A 158 -3.46 2.57 -7.01
N SER A 159 -3.56 3.86 -7.30
CA SER A 159 -3.51 4.37 -8.65
C SER A 159 -2.65 5.62 -8.75
N SER A 160 -1.85 5.67 -9.81
CA SER A 160 -0.95 6.77 -10.16
C SER A 160 -0.57 6.64 -11.64
N THR A 161 -0.01 7.69 -12.24
CA THR A 161 0.70 7.60 -13.53
C THR A 161 2.03 6.84 -13.41
N ASN A 162 2.48 6.52 -12.19
CA ASN A 162 3.68 5.74 -11.92
C ASN A 162 3.35 4.43 -11.17
N THR A 163 3.73 3.28 -11.74
CA THR A 163 3.50 1.96 -11.14
C THR A 163 4.13 1.81 -9.75
N ILE A 164 5.27 2.45 -9.48
CA ILE A 164 5.94 2.38 -8.18
C ILE A 164 5.14 3.15 -7.13
N GLU A 165 4.64 4.34 -7.46
CA GLU A 165 3.77 5.11 -6.56
C GLU A 165 2.43 4.41 -6.35
N ALA A 166 1.81 3.87 -7.40
CA ALA A 166 0.59 3.08 -7.26
C ALA A 166 0.80 1.86 -6.33
N SER A 167 1.96 1.21 -6.44
CA SER A 167 2.34 0.10 -5.55
C SER A 167 2.59 0.58 -4.12
N TRP A 168 3.23 1.73 -3.94
CA TRP A 168 3.47 2.36 -2.63
C TRP A 168 2.17 2.57 -1.85
N LEU A 169 1.17 3.15 -2.52
CA LEU A 169 -0.15 3.40 -1.94
C LEU A 169 -0.87 2.10 -1.58
N ALA A 170 -0.88 1.12 -2.48
CA ALA A 170 -1.53 -0.17 -2.23
C ALA A 170 -0.86 -0.95 -1.08
N LEU A 171 0.49 -0.98 -1.03
CA LEU A 171 1.24 -1.61 0.05
C LEU A 171 0.93 -0.95 1.40
N ALA A 172 0.93 0.38 1.45
CA ALA A 172 0.62 1.11 2.66
C ALA A 172 -0.80 0.84 3.17
N ASP A 173 -1.79 0.86 2.28
CA ASP A 173 -3.16 0.48 2.62
C ASP A 173 -3.21 -0.96 3.16
N SER A 174 -2.50 -1.91 2.56
CA SER A 174 -2.52 -3.30 3.02
C SER A 174 -1.99 -3.45 4.44
N LEU A 175 -0.87 -2.78 4.76
CA LEU A 175 -0.28 -2.81 6.09
C LEU A 175 -1.12 -2.04 7.12
N GLU A 176 -1.68 -0.89 6.74
CA GLU A 176 -2.57 -0.10 7.61
C GLU A 176 -3.85 -0.89 7.95
N TYR A 177 -4.44 -1.57 6.97
CA TYR A 177 -5.62 -2.40 7.14
C TYR A 177 -5.40 -3.51 8.17
N TRP A 178 -4.25 -4.18 8.11
CA TRP A 178 -3.88 -5.19 9.10
C TRP A 178 -3.84 -4.62 10.53
N LEU A 179 -3.21 -3.46 10.70
CA LEU A 179 -3.11 -2.80 12.00
C LEU A 179 -4.47 -2.37 12.55
N LEU A 180 -5.36 -1.92 11.67
CA LEU A 180 -6.73 -1.58 12.02
C LEU A 180 -7.50 -2.80 12.55
N ARG A 181 -7.42 -3.93 11.84
CA ARG A 181 -8.08 -5.18 12.25
C ARG A 181 -7.53 -5.73 13.56
N GLN A 182 -6.22 -5.61 13.80
CA GLN A 182 -5.59 -5.96 15.07
C GLN A 182 -6.12 -5.15 16.25
N LYS A 183 -6.29 -3.82 16.09
CA LYS A 183 -6.89 -2.96 17.12
C LYS A 183 -8.33 -3.37 17.44
N GLY A 184 -9.12 -3.69 16.42
CA GLY A 184 -10.50 -4.17 16.58
C GLY A 184 -10.60 -5.47 17.40
N LEU A 185 -9.73 -6.44 17.10
CA LEU A 185 -9.66 -7.71 17.84
C LEU A 185 -9.31 -7.51 19.33
N LYS A 186 -8.31 -6.66 19.62
CA LYS A 186 -7.92 -6.35 21.02
C LYS A 186 -9.05 -5.70 21.82
N ASN A 187 -9.79 -4.78 21.20
CA ASN A 187 -10.92 -4.12 21.85
C ASN A 187 -12.11 -5.08 22.10
N SER A 188 -12.30 -6.11 21.28
CA SER A 188 -13.33 -7.14 21.51
C SER A 188 -12.97 -8.17 22.59
N SER A 189 -11.68 -8.41 22.85
CA SER A 189 -11.22 -9.33 23.91
C SER A 189 -11.15 -8.69 25.31
N THR A 190 -11.43 -7.38 25.41
CA THR A 190 -11.38 -6.62 26.67
C THR A 190 -12.79 -6.20 27.15
N LYS A 191 -13.84 -6.74 26.52
CA LYS A 191 -15.25 -6.62 26.94
C LYS A 191 -15.77 -8.01 27.29
#